data_AF-A0A7X5XT64-F1
#
_entry.id   AF-A0A7X5XT64-F1
#
_cell.length_a   1.000
_cell.length_b   1.000
_cell.length_c   1.000
_cell.angle_alpha   90.00
_cell.angle_beta   90.00
_cell.angle_gamma   90.00
#
_symmetry.space_group_name_H-M   'P 1'
#
loop_
_entity.id
_entity.type
_entity.pdbx_description
1 polymer ?
#
loop_
_entity_poly.entity_id
_entity_poly.type
_entity_poly.pdbx_seq_one_letter_code
_entity_poly.pdbx_strand_id
1 'polypeptide(L)'
;MGIAPTPFDPDAPSGGVQALVRRNPDNMTEIEMVKAVWGSDPRFSDGINYRFVRAEGRAFPARRCLIPASEFRMGTGDHRYRVTLDSGNFFYLAAVWDPPLADWPLSYSILTIPAGADVIPYQSRHGVIIQRRDANHWLDGSLPNEVLFEEPPRHTLFVEPLRKQAELPL
;
A
#
# COMPACT_ATOMS: atom_id res chain seq x y z
N MET A 1 -12.18 -3.63 22.04
CA MET A 1 -12.66 -3.38 20.66
C MET A 1 -11.62 -3.92 19.70
N GLY A 2 -11.98 -4.87 18.84
CA GLY A 2 -11.08 -5.32 17.77
C GLY A 2 -10.84 -4.16 16.81
N ILE A 3 -9.57 -3.85 16.55
CA ILE A 3 -9.20 -2.78 15.62
C ILE A 3 -9.43 -3.31 14.20
N ALA A 4 -10.28 -2.65 13.41
CA ALA A 4 -10.52 -3.04 12.03
C ALA A 4 -9.20 -3.02 11.24
N PRO A 5 -8.89 -4.06 10.42
CA PRO A 5 -7.66 -4.10 9.62
C PRO A 5 -7.66 -2.98 8.57
N THR A 6 -6.52 -2.33 8.38
CA THR A 6 -6.32 -1.29 7.35
C THR A 6 -5.81 -1.90 6.05
N PRO A 7 -5.94 -1.22 4.91
CA PRO A 7 -5.48 -1.75 3.61
C PRO A 7 -3.97 -2.04 3.54
N PHE A 8 -3.20 -1.47 4.46
CA PHE A 8 -1.80 -1.76 4.70
C PHE A 8 -1.63 -2.08 6.19
N ASP A 9 -2.13 -3.24 6.62
CA ASP A 9 -1.86 -3.80 7.95
C ASP A 9 -1.11 -5.12 7.74
N PRO A 10 0.18 -5.23 8.09
CA PRO A 10 0.92 -6.47 7.89
C PRO A 10 0.27 -7.66 8.61
N ASP A 11 -0.44 -7.40 9.72
CA ASP A 11 -1.17 -8.42 10.48
C ASP A 11 -2.59 -8.68 9.95
N ALA A 12 -3.04 -7.99 8.88
CA ALA A 12 -4.34 -8.29 8.27
C ALA A 12 -4.40 -9.78 7.88
N PRO A 13 -5.58 -10.43 8.01
CA PRO A 13 -5.76 -11.77 7.49
C PRO A 13 -5.36 -11.85 6.01
N SER A 14 -4.57 -12.86 5.64
CA SER A 14 -4.29 -13.15 4.23
C SER A 14 -5.61 -13.37 3.52
N GLY A 15 -5.75 -12.86 2.30
CA GLY A 15 -7.03 -12.95 1.60
C GLY A 15 -8.03 -11.83 1.94
N GLY A 16 -7.65 -10.85 2.76
CA GLY A 16 -8.51 -9.71 3.09
C GLY A 16 -8.97 -8.97 1.83
N VAL A 17 -10.29 -8.83 1.67
CA VAL A 17 -10.90 -8.12 0.54
C VAL A 17 -10.90 -6.62 0.80
N GLN A 18 -10.28 -5.86 -0.10
CA GLN A 18 -10.18 -4.39 -0.03
C GLN A 18 -10.66 -3.76 -1.34
N ALA A 19 -11.04 -2.49 -1.27
CA ALA A 19 -11.35 -1.70 -2.46
C ALA A 19 -10.04 -1.23 -3.12
N LEU A 20 -9.93 -1.43 -4.43
CA LEU A 20 -8.93 -0.78 -5.27
C LEU A 20 -9.62 0.09 -6.31
N VAL A 21 -8.95 1.17 -6.71
CA VAL A 21 -9.33 2.04 -7.82
C VAL A 21 -8.39 1.79 -8.99
N ARG A 22 -8.92 1.55 -10.18
CA ARG A 22 -8.13 1.30 -11.40
C ARG A 22 -8.81 1.85 -12.65
N ARG A 23 -8.07 1.90 -13.76
CA ARG A 23 -8.67 1.98 -15.10
C ARG A 23 -9.41 0.68 -15.40
N ASN A 24 -10.62 0.77 -15.95
CA ASN A 24 -11.37 -0.40 -16.40
C ASN A 24 -10.59 -1.04 -17.57
N PRO A 25 -10.18 -2.33 -17.48
CA PRO A 25 -9.43 -2.99 -18.54
C PRO A 25 -10.21 -3.12 -19.86
N ASP A 26 -11.55 -3.12 -19.81
CA ASP A 26 -12.42 -3.18 -20.99
C ASP A 26 -12.70 -1.78 -21.57
N ASN A 27 -12.53 -0.73 -20.76
CA ASN A 27 -12.68 0.67 -21.17
C ASN A 27 -11.70 1.58 -20.42
N MET A 28 -10.53 1.82 -21.02
CA MET A 28 -9.44 2.56 -20.37
C MET A 28 -9.75 4.04 -20.09
N THR A 29 -10.85 4.59 -20.60
CA THR A 29 -11.30 5.95 -20.24
C THR A 29 -12.05 5.99 -18.90
N GLU A 30 -12.58 4.85 -18.46
CA GLU A 30 -13.35 4.70 -17.24
C GLU A 30 -12.44 4.40 -16.04
N ILE A 31 -12.79 4.97 -14.89
CA ILE A 31 -12.20 4.64 -13.59
C ILE A 31 -13.26 3.88 -12.81
N GLU A 32 -12.88 2.72 -12.30
CA GLU A 32 -13.75 1.89 -11.46
C GLU A 32 -13.14 1.66 -10.08
N MET A 33 -14.03 1.41 -9.10
CA MET A 33 -13.66 0.93 -7.78
C MET A 33 -14.20 -0.49 -7.61
N VAL A 34 -13.31 -1.45 -7.41
CA VAL A 34 -13.64 -2.88 -7.35
C VAL A 34 -13.04 -3.52 -6.10
N LYS A 35 -13.62 -4.65 -5.69
CA LYS A 35 -13.12 -5.44 -4.56
C LYS A 35 -12.07 -6.43 -5.05
N ALA A 36 -10.96 -6.51 -4.34
CA ALA A 36 -9.86 -7.40 -4.66
C ALA A 36 -9.22 -7.96 -3.39
N VAL A 37 -8.64 -9.15 -3.50
CA VAL A 37 -7.85 -9.76 -2.43
C VAL A 37 -6.47 -9.11 -2.36
N TRP A 38 -6.03 -8.79 -1.15
CA TRP A 38 -4.67 -8.32 -0.95
C TRP A 38 -3.67 -9.49 -0.92
N GLY A 39 -2.73 -9.46 -1.88
CA GLY A 39 -1.60 -10.38 -2.03
C GLY A 39 -1.67 -11.24 -3.29
N SER A 40 -0.50 -11.74 -3.72
CA SER A 40 -0.36 -12.54 -4.93
C SER A 40 -0.98 -13.94 -4.81
N ASP A 41 -1.27 -14.54 -5.97
CA ASP A 41 -1.66 -15.94 -6.06
C ASP A 41 -0.51 -16.85 -5.57
N PRO A 42 -0.70 -17.59 -4.47
CA PRO A 42 0.35 -18.41 -3.87
C PRO A 42 0.78 -19.58 -4.76
N ARG A 43 -0.03 -19.97 -5.76
CA ARG A 43 0.29 -21.08 -6.68
C ARG A 43 1.51 -20.80 -7.54
N PHE A 44 1.84 -19.52 -7.74
CA PHE A 44 3.02 -19.08 -8.51
C PHE A 44 4.18 -18.64 -7.62
N SER A 45 4.15 -18.97 -6.33
CA SER A 45 5.07 -18.42 -5.33
C SER A 45 5.37 -19.42 -4.21
N ASP A 46 5.45 -20.71 -4.53
CA ASP A 46 5.72 -21.80 -3.57
C ASP A 46 4.79 -21.78 -2.35
N GLY A 47 3.53 -21.40 -2.55
CA GLY A 47 2.54 -21.27 -1.47
C GLY A 47 2.56 -19.92 -0.74
N ILE A 48 3.48 -19.00 -1.08
CA ILE A 48 3.64 -17.70 -0.41
C ILE A 48 2.73 -16.65 -1.06
N ASN A 49 1.94 -15.96 -0.22
CA ASN A 49 1.14 -14.81 -0.63
C ASN A 49 1.95 -13.51 -0.47
N TYR A 50 2.47 -12.97 -1.57
CA TYR A 50 3.24 -11.73 -1.56
C TYR A 50 2.33 -10.51 -1.60
N ARG A 51 2.21 -9.81 -0.46
CA ARG A 51 1.40 -8.59 -0.30
C ARG A 51 2.09 -7.31 -0.74
N PHE A 52 3.42 -7.33 -0.81
CA PHE A 52 4.25 -6.17 -1.07
C PHE A 52 5.21 -6.42 -2.23
N VAL A 53 5.44 -5.40 -3.04
CA VAL A 53 6.44 -5.39 -4.12
C VAL A 53 7.41 -4.23 -3.86
N ARG A 54 8.72 -4.46 -3.99
CA ARG A 54 9.74 -3.41 -3.92
C ARG A 54 9.77 -2.64 -5.24
N ALA A 55 9.64 -1.32 -5.20
CA ALA A 55 9.49 -0.48 -6.38
C ALA A 55 10.82 -0.16 -7.09
N GLU A 56 11.95 -0.22 -6.38
CA GLU A 56 13.26 0.20 -6.88
C GLU A 56 13.71 -0.61 -8.08
N GLY A 57 14.17 0.09 -9.12
CA GLY A 57 14.64 -0.53 -10.35
C GLY A 57 13.56 -1.26 -11.14
N ARG A 58 12.28 -1.12 -10.77
CA ARG A 58 11.16 -1.75 -11.48
C ARG A 58 10.37 -0.73 -12.30
N ALA A 59 10.03 -1.14 -13.51
CA ALA A 59 9.02 -0.47 -14.31
C ALA A 59 7.64 -1.06 -14.01
N PHE A 60 6.61 -0.22 -14.07
CA PHE A 60 5.21 -0.62 -13.90
C PHE A 60 4.40 -0.18 -15.12
N PRO A 61 4.58 -0.82 -16.30
CA PRO A 61 3.99 -0.35 -17.56
C PRO A 61 2.47 -0.53 -17.63
N ALA A 62 1.91 -1.44 -16.82
CA ALA A 62 0.49 -1.78 -16.84
C ALA A 62 0.00 -2.20 -15.44
N ARG A 63 -1.31 -2.44 -15.36
CA ARG A 63 -2.01 -2.95 -14.17
C ARG A 63 -1.81 -2.12 -12.90
N ARG A 64 -1.64 -0.81 -13.06
CA ARG A 64 -1.54 0.14 -11.95
C ARG A 64 -2.91 0.32 -11.31
N CYS A 65 -2.95 0.31 -9.98
CA CYS A 65 -4.13 0.62 -9.19
C CYS A 65 -3.76 1.45 -7.96
N LEU A 66 -4.78 2.03 -7.33
CA LEU A 66 -4.68 2.85 -6.13
C LEU A 66 -5.50 2.20 -5.02
N ILE A 67 -4.93 2.11 -3.83
CA ILE A 67 -5.64 1.64 -2.64
C ILE A 67 -5.95 2.87 -1.77
N PRO A 68 -7.22 3.31 -1.65
CA PRO A 68 -7.57 4.45 -0.80
C PRO A 68 -7.26 4.14 0.66
N ALA A 69 -6.58 5.07 1.34
CA ALA A 69 -6.20 4.92 2.73
C ALA A 69 -6.21 6.27 3.47
N SER A 70 -6.65 6.26 4.72
CA SER A 70 -6.46 7.38 5.66
C SER A 70 -5.30 7.14 6.61
N GLU A 71 -4.92 5.87 6.77
CA GLU A 71 -3.78 5.42 7.58
C GLU A 71 -3.18 4.16 6.95
N PHE A 72 -1.90 3.91 7.22
CA PHE A 72 -1.31 2.58 7.10
C PHE A 72 -0.71 2.15 8.43
N ARG A 73 -0.57 0.85 8.63
CA ARG A 73 -0.02 0.25 9.83
C ARG A 73 1.25 -0.50 9.52
N MET A 74 2.20 -0.46 10.44
CA MET A 74 3.49 -1.09 10.27
C MET A 74 4.00 -1.68 11.58
N GLY A 75 5.01 -2.54 11.44
CA GLY A 75 5.58 -3.27 12.56
C GLY A 75 4.77 -4.52 12.91
N THR A 76 5.25 -5.28 13.90
CA THR A 76 4.74 -6.61 14.24
C THR A 76 4.76 -6.81 15.75
N GLY A 77 3.92 -7.70 16.27
CA GLY A 77 3.88 -8.01 17.70
C GLY A 77 3.49 -6.81 18.55
N ASP A 78 4.34 -6.42 19.50
CA ASP A 78 4.10 -5.27 20.39
C ASP A 78 4.61 -3.93 19.82
N HIS A 79 5.39 -3.97 18.75
CA HIS A 79 5.91 -2.79 18.06
C HIS A 79 5.05 -2.46 16.85
N ARG A 80 3.78 -2.10 17.10
CA ARG A 80 2.85 -1.73 16.03
C ARG A 80 2.57 -0.24 16.03
N TYR A 81 2.59 0.33 14.84
CA TYR A 81 2.43 1.76 14.62
C TYR A 81 1.33 2.01 13.61
N ARG A 82 0.63 3.13 13.81
CA ARG A 82 -0.22 3.79 12.84
C ARG A 82 0.59 4.91 12.21
N VAL A 83 0.46 5.06 10.90
CA VAL A 83 1.01 6.17 10.15
C VAL A 83 -0.10 6.88 9.41
N THR A 84 -0.15 8.20 9.57
CA THR A 84 -1.10 9.10 8.91
C THR A 84 -0.35 10.24 8.24
N LEU A 85 -1.03 10.96 7.32
CA LEU A 85 -0.55 12.27 6.90
C LEU A 85 -0.76 13.27 8.04
N ASP A 86 0.25 14.09 8.33
CA ASP A 86 0.17 15.17 9.33
C ASP A 86 -1.00 16.14 9.03
N SER A 87 -1.29 16.34 7.74
CA SER A 87 -2.41 17.17 7.30
C SER A 87 -3.81 16.61 7.60
N GLY A 88 -3.93 15.37 8.09
CA GLY A 88 -5.19 14.66 8.29
C GLY A 88 -5.94 14.26 7.00
N ASN A 89 -5.31 14.42 5.83
CA ASN A 89 -5.92 14.03 4.55
C ASN A 89 -5.80 12.52 4.32
N PHE A 90 -6.67 12.00 3.46
CA PHE A 90 -6.47 10.68 2.88
C PHE A 90 -5.41 10.73 1.76
N PHE A 91 -4.89 9.56 1.43
CA PHE A 91 -3.97 9.33 0.33
C PHE A 91 -4.31 8.01 -0.36
N TYR A 92 -3.56 7.71 -1.41
CA TYR A 92 -3.60 6.39 -2.02
C TYR A 92 -2.27 5.68 -1.79
N LEU A 93 -2.31 4.37 -1.69
CA LEU A 93 -1.13 3.54 -1.85
C LEU A 93 -1.04 3.08 -3.30
N ALA A 94 0.12 3.25 -3.93
CA ALA A 94 0.36 2.69 -5.25
C ALA A 94 0.40 1.16 -5.15
N ALA A 95 -0.32 0.50 -6.04
CA ALA A 95 -0.37 -0.95 -6.12
C ALA A 95 -0.39 -1.41 -7.58
N VAL A 96 -0.12 -2.70 -7.78
CA VAL A 96 -0.38 -3.39 -9.03
C VAL A 96 -1.42 -4.48 -8.79
N TRP A 97 -2.30 -4.68 -9.77
CA TRP A 97 -3.34 -5.71 -9.70
C TRP A 97 -3.09 -6.86 -10.67
N ASP A 98 -3.62 -8.04 -10.34
CA ASP A 98 -3.60 -9.21 -11.21
C ASP A 98 -5.03 -9.70 -11.47
N PRO A 99 -5.37 -10.02 -12.73
CA PRO A 99 -6.70 -10.49 -13.08
C PRO A 99 -7.05 -11.79 -12.34
N PRO A 100 -8.34 -12.09 -12.14
CA PRO A 100 -8.75 -13.41 -11.67
C PRO A 100 -8.18 -14.51 -12.57
N LEU A 101 -7.70 -15.59 -11.96
CA LEU A 101 -7.17 -16.74 -12.69
C LEU A 101 -7.65 -18.03 -12.01
N ALA A 102 -8.38 -18.85 -12.77
CA ALA A 102 -9.06 -20.04 -12.23
C ALA A 102 -9.92 -19.66 -11.00
N ASP A 103 -9.65 -20.26 -9.84
CA ASP A 103 -10.31 -20.01 -8.56
C ASP A 103 -9.68 -18.87 -7.74
N TRP A 104 -8.58 -18.27 -8.19
CA TRP A 104 -7.98 -17.13 -7.53
C TRP A 104 -8.67 -15.83 -7.98
N PRO A 105 -9.17 -15.00 -7.04
CA PRO A 105 -9.92 -13.80 -7.37
C PRO A 105 -9.00 -12.69 -7.90
N LEU A 106 -9.63 -11.58 -8.34
CA LEU A 106 -8.93 -10.32 -8.57
C LEU A 106 -8.07 -10.01 -7.34
N SER A 107 -6.80 -9.73 -7.55
CA SER A 107 -5.86 -9.49 -6.45
C SER A 107 -4.93 -8.33 -6.73
N TYR A 108 -4.21 -7.88 -5.70
CA TYR A 108 -3.26 -6.78 -5.81
C TYR A 108 -2.12 -6.88 -4.80
N SER A 109 -1.00 -6.24 -5.12
CA SER A 109 0.13 -6.08 -4.21
C SER A 109 0.54 -4.60 -4.12
N ILE A 110 0.80 -4.13 -2.90
CA ILE A 110 1.16 -2.74 -2.64
C ILE A 110 2.65 -2.53 -2.93
N LEU A 111 2.96 -1.42 -3.59
CA LEU A 111 4.34 -1.03 -3.86
C LEU A 111 4.97 -0.42 -2.61
N THR A 112 6.23 -0.73 -2.35
CA THR A 112 6.99 -0.22 -1.21
C THR A 112 8.29 0.42 -1.67
N ILE A 113 8.72 1.44 -0.94
CA ILE A 113 10.00 2.17 -1.10
C ILE A 113 10.81 2.11 0.21
N PRO A 114 12.11 2.49 0.20
CA PRO A 114 12.85 2.71 1.42
C PRO A 114 12.13 3.73 2.30
N ALA A 115 12.15 3.52 3.62
CA ALA A 115 11.48 4.43 4.51
C ALA A 115 12.17 5.78 4.58
N GLY A 116 11.35 6.82 4.50
CA GLY A 116 11.83 8.17 4.71
C GLY A 116 12.10 8.51 6.17
N ALA A 117 12.58 9.74 6.39
CA ALA A 117 13.03 10.22 7.69
C ALA A 117 12.00 10.10 8.82
N ASP A 118 10.70 10.25 8.53
CA ASP A 118 9.62 10.13 9.51
C ASP A 118 9.34 8.67 9.91
N VAL A 119 9.65 7.71 9.04
CA VAL A 119 9.30 6.29 9.21
C VAL A 119 10.50 5.40 9.56
N ILE A 120 11.70 5.76 9.08
CA ILE A 120 12.93 4.97 9.24
C ILE A 120 13.25 4.57 10.70
N PRO A 121 12.91 5.34 11.76
CA PRO A 121 13.15 4.91 13.13
C PRO A 121 12.32 3.68 13.56
N TYR A 122 11.23 3.39 12.84
CA TYR A 122 10.25 2.37 13.21
C TYR A 122 10.23 1.19 12.25
N GLN A 123 10.48 1.43 10.95
CA GLN A 123 10.45 0.42 9.91
C GLN A 123 11.34 0.84 8.74
N SER A 124 11.99 -0.13 8.11
CA SER A 124 12.91 0.11 6.99
C SER A 124 12.24 0.51 5.67
N ARG A 125 10.92 0.29 5.54
CA ARG A 125 10.13 0.52 4.32
C ARG A 125 8.69 0.92 4.65
N HIS A 126 8.08 1.69 3.75
CA HIS A 126 6.63 1.91 3.75
C HIS A 126 6.05 1.80 2.34
N GLY A 127 4.73 1.82 2.25
CA GLY A 127 4.03 1.85 0.97
C GLY A 127 4.27 3.16 0.21
N VAL A 128 4.31 3.09 -1.11
CA VAL A 128 4.38 4.28 -1.97
C VAL A 128 3.11 5.09 -1.81
N ILE A 129 3.22 6.34 -1.35
CA ILE A 129 2.11 7.25 -1.12
C ILE A 129 1.88 8.07 -2.38
N ILE A 130 0.70 7.97 -2.98
CA ILE A 130 0.26 8.79 -4.10
C ILE A 130 -0.73 9.83 -3.58
N GLN A 131 -0.41 11.10 -3.79
CA GLN A 131 -1.32 12.19 -3.44
C GLN A 131 -2.52 12.22 -4.38
N ARG A 132 -3.65 12.78 -3.92
CA ARG A 132 -4.88 12.88 -4.73
C ARG A 132 -4.66 13.54 -6.09
N ARG A 133 -3.80 14.56 -6.16
CA ARG A 133 -3.46 15.27 -7.40
C ARG A 133 -2.70 14.40 -8.41
N ASP A 134 -2.00 13.38 -7.93
CA ASP A 134 -1.14 12.51 -8.72
C ASP A 134 -1.80 11.16 -9.07
N ALA A 135 -3.04 10.95 -8.63
CA ALA A 135 -3.78 9.71 -8.82
C ALA A 135 -3.89 9.28 -10.30
N ASN A 136 -4.32 10.20 -11.17
CA ASN A 136 -4.41 9.92 -12.60
C ASN A 136 -3.03 9.74 -13.24
N HIS A 137 -2.02 10.47 -12.76
CA HIS A 137 -0.65 10.31 -13.25
C HIS A 137 -0.12 8.90 -13.00
N TRP A 138 -0.41 8.33 -11.82
CA TRP A 138 -0.11 6.94 -11.52
C TRP A 138 -0.91 5.99 -12.40
N LEU A 139 -2.24 6.12 -12.45
CA LEU A 139 -3.09 5.20 -13.23
C LEU A 139 -2.67 5.17 -14.71
N ASP A 140 -2.43 6.35 -15.30
CA ASP A 140 -2.11 6.51 -16.71
C ASP A 140 -0.62 6.31 -17.01
N GLY A 141 0.24 6.35 -15.99
CA GLY A 141 1.70 6.29 -16.15
C GLY A 141 2.24 7.46 -16.94
N SER A 142 1.61 8.63 -16.78
CA SER A 142 1.97 9.85 -17.50
C SER A 142 3.12 10.62 -16.85
N LEU A 143 3.51 10.25 -15.63
CA LEU A 143 4.73 10.72 -14.97
C LEU A 143 5.69 9.56 -14.68
N PRO A 144 7.01 9.81 -14.66
CA PRO A 144 7.99 8.82 -14.25
C PRO A 144 7.75 8.34 -12.82
N ASN A 145 8.10 7.08 -12.55
CA ASN A 145 8.00 6.48 -11.21
C ASN A 145 8.82 7.28 -10.19
N GLU A 146 9.99 7.79 -10.58
CA GLU A 146 10.89 8.55 -9.72
C GLU A 146 10.25 9.85 -9.21
N VAL A 147 9.35 10.44 -10.00
CA VAL A 147 8.59 11.65 -9.62
C VAL A 147 7.44 11.27 -8.69
N LEU A 148 6.74 10.16 -8.97
CA LEU A 148 5.58 9.73 -8.19
C LEU A 148 5.94 9.05 -6.87
N PHE A 149 7.14 8.45 -6.78
CA PHE A 149 7.60 7.66 -5.64
C PHE A 149 8.60 8.42 -4.77
N GLU A 150 8.73 9.72 -5.01
CA GLU A 150 9.59 10.59 -4.21
C GLU A 150 9.22 10.48 -2.72
N GLU A 151 10.24 10.41 -1.88
CA GLU A 151 10.06 10.37 -0.44
C GLU A 151 9.29 11.63 0.02
N PRO A 152 8.22 11.48 0.82
CA PRO A 152 7.57 12.63 1.43
C PRO A 152 8.58 13.44 2.25
N PRO A 153 8.57 14.77 2.20
CA PRO A 153 9.42 15.60 3.06
C PRO A 153 9.23 15.25 4.54
N ARG A 154 10.27 15.50 5.37
CA ARG A 154 10.15 15.40 6.83
C ARG A 154 8.92 16.15 7.33
N HIS A 155 8.29 15.61 8.37
CA HIS A 155 7.04 16.11 8.96
C HIS A 155 5.83 16.01 8.03
N THR A 156 5.87 15.12 7.02
CA THR A 156 4.67 14.79 6.24
C THR A 156 3.89 13.64 6.88
N LEU A 157 4.60 12.72 7.53
CA LEU A 157 4.01 11.53 8.14
C LEU A 157 4.08 11.62 9.66
N PHE A 158 2.94 11.34 10.29
CA PHE A 158 2.85 11.23 11.73
C PHE A 158 2.76 9.75 12.13
N VAL A 159 3.63 9.32 13.04
CA VAL A 159 3.74 7.93 13.47
C VAL A 159 3.37 7.81 14.95
N GLU A 160 2.38 6.97 15.24
CA GLU A 160 1.90 6.72 16.61
C GLU A 160 1.88 5.23 16.93
N PRO A 161 2.28 4.82 18.14
CA PRO A 161 2.15 3.43 18.55
C PRO A 161 0.67 3.05 18.76
N LEU A 162 0.26 1.89 18.25
CA LEU A 162 -1.12 1.36 18.34
C LEU A 162 -1.45 0.75 19.70
N ARG A 163 -0.45 0.47 20.52
CA ARG A 163 -0.55 0.02 21.91
C ARG A 163 0.46 0.80 22.74
N LYS A 164 0.20 0.93 24.04
CA LYS A 164 1.21 1.45 24.98
C LYS A 164 2.44 0.53 24.87
N GLN A 165 3.54 1.05 24.36
CA GLN A 165 4.77 0.27 24.24
C GLN A 165 5.29 -0.02 25.66
N ALA A 166 5.80 -1.23 25.89
CA ALA A 166 6.51 -1.51 27.13
C ALA A 166 7.70 -0.55 27.21
N GLU A 167 7.91 0.07 28.38
CA GLU A 167 9.11 0.88 28.60
C GLU A 167 10.33 0.00 28.33
N LEU A 168 11.25 0.50 27.49
CA LEU A 168 12.55 -0.14 27.33
C LEU A 168 13.22 -0.14 28.71
N PRO A 169 13.70 -1.30 29.21
CA PRO A 169 14.55 -1.30 30.39
C PRO A 169 15.78 -0.45 30.06
N LEU A 170 16.03 0.56 30.90
CA LEU A 170 17.24 1.37 30.87
C LEU A 170 18.50 0.51 31.10
#